data_AF-A0A6C0JWT5-F1
#
_entry.id   AF-A0A6C0JWT5-F1
#
_cell.length_a   1.000
_cell.length_b   1.000
_cell.length_c   1.000
_cell.angle_alpha   90.00
_cell.angle_beta   90.00
_cell.angle_gamma   90.00
#
_symmetry.space_group_name_H-M   'P 1'
#
loop_
_entity.id
_entity.type
_entity.pdbx_description
1 polymer ?
#
loop_
_entity_poly.entity_id
_entity_poly.type
_entity_poly.pdbx_seq_one_letter_code
_entity_poly.pdbx_strand_id
1 'polypeptide(L)'
;MAEDNAEKLRATIRDWVTLDDEERNLRKQLKDLKDKKTKLSGNILEFMRENQVDNFTLEGAGVGSLSRSVRTSRPPLKRNIIRTQLLLQFADQPQRVAEALRAIEGISEGDDNMSAGGVQRELLVRRVPKFI
;
A
#
# COMPACT_ATOMS: atom_id res chain seq x y z
N MET A 1 -3.53 5.14 43.96
CA MET A 1 -4.33 5.19 42.71
C MET A 1 -3.53 5.72 41.52
N ALA A 2 -2.77 6.80 41.63
CA ALA A 2 -1.91 7.29 40.52
C ALA A 2 -0.75 6.33 40.18
N GLU A 3 -0.18 5.67 41.18
CA GLU A 3 0.96 4.76 41.03
C GLU A 3 0.57 3.46 40.27
N ASP A 4 -0.58 2.86 40.61
CA ASP A 4 -1.17 1.72 39.89
C ASP A 4 -1.50 2.04 38.42
N ASN A 5 -1.96 3.26 38.13
CA ASN A 5 -2.19 3.69 36.74
C ASN A 5 -0.89 3.86 35.95
N ALA A 6 0.17 4.35 36.58
CA ALA A 6 1.48 4.48 35.94
C ALA A 6 2.11 3.12 35.64
N GLU A 7 1.94 2.15 36.53
CA GLU A 7 2.40 0.77 36.32
C GLU A 7 1.67 0.08 35.18
N LYS A 8 0.33 0.20 35.13
CA LYS A 8 -0.49 -0.30 34.01
C LYS A 8 -0.05 0.30 32.67
N LEU A 9 0.16 1.61 32.62
CA LEU A 9 0.63 2.28 31.41
C LEU A 9 2.02 1.78 30.97
N ARG A 10 2.95 1.59 31.92
CA ARG A 10 4.28 1.02 31.62
C ARG A 10 4.18 -0.39 31.06
N ALA A 11 3.26 -1.22 31.58
CA ALA A 11 3.00 -2.55 31.03
C ALA A 11 2.46 -2.47 29.61
N THR A 12 1.44 -1.64 29.35
CA THR A 12 0.86 -1.45 28.01
C THR A 12 1.91 -0.97 27.00
N ILE A 13 2.79 -0.04 27.38
CA ILE A 13 3.88 0.42 26.51
C ILE A 13 4.85 -0.72 26.19
N ARG A 14 5.20 -1.56 27.18
CA ARG A 14 6.11 -2.70 26.99
C ARG A 14 5.51 -3.74 26.04
N ASP A 15 4.23 -4.04 26.21
CA ASP A 15 3.51 -4.99 25.35
C ASP A 15 3.42 -4.44 23.92
N TRP A 16 3.09 -3.15 23.77
CA TRP A 16 3.05 -2.49 22.46
C TRP A 16 4.41 -2.50 21.76
N VAL A 17 5.51 -2.24 22.49
CA VAL A 17 6.88 -2.31 21.94
C VAL A 17 7.22 -3.72 21.48
N THR A 18 6.83 -4.74 22.26
CA THR A 18 7.08 -6.16 21.92
C THR A 18 6.35 -6.53 20.62
N LEU A 19 5.09 -6.14 20.48
CA LEU A 19 4.31 -6.36 19.27
C LEU A 19 4.88 -5.59 18.06
N ASP A 20 5.35 -4.34 18.22
CA ASP A 20 6.02 -3.58 17.15
C ASP A 20 7.31 -4.28 16.69
N ASP A 21 8.09 -4.86 17.61
CA ASP A 21 9.31 -5.62 17.26
C ASP A 21 8.99 -6.93 16.52
N GLU A 22 8.00 -7.68 16.97
CA GLU A 22 7.52 -8.89 16.28
C GLU A 22 7.00 -8.58 14.88
N GLU A 23 6.18 -7.53 14.74
CA GLU A 23 5.65 -7.11 13.45
C GLU A 23 6.77 -6.74 12.47
N ARG A 24 7.79 -6.00 12.93
CA ARG A 24 8.95 -5.64 12.11
C ARG A 24 9.70 -6.88 11.62
N ASN A 25 9.90 -7.86 12.49
CA ASN A 25 10.56 -9.11 12.13
C ASN A 25 9.74 -9.91 11.10
N LEU A 26 8.43 -10.07 11.34
CA LEU A 26 7.53 -10.76 10.42
C LEU A 26 7.45 -10.06 9.06
N ARG A 27 7.41 -8.73 9.02
CA ARG A 27 7.43 -7.96 7.76
C ARG A 27 8.72 -8.20 6.98
N LYS A 28 9.87 -8.33 7.66
CA LYS A 28 11.15 -8.67 7.01
C LYS A 28 11.11 -10.08 6.41
N GLN A 29 10.68 -11.07 7.18
CA GLN A 29 10.55 -12.45 6.70
C GLN A 29 9.56 -12.55 5.52
N LEU A 30 8.43 -11.85 5.59
CA LEU A 30 7.44 -11.79 4.52
C LEU A 30 8.03 -11.16 3.25
N LYS A 31 8.84 -10.10 3.39
CA LYS A 31 9.53 -9.49 2.26
C LYS A 31 10.49 -10.49 1.61
N ASP A 32 11.34 -11.15 2.39
CA ASP A 32 12.30 -12.13 1.88
C ASP A 32 11.60 -13.29 1.16
N LEU A 33 10.47 -13.76 1.68
CA LEU A 33 9.66 -14.81 1.06
C LEU A 33 9.02 -14.33 -0.26
N LYS A 34 8.49 -13.11 -0.30
CA LYS A 34 7.95 -12.50 -1.54
C LYS A 34 9.03 -12.32 -2.60
N ASP A 35 10.22 -11.89 -2.21
CA ASP A 35 11.35 -11.71 -3.13
C ASP A 35 11.80 -13.04 -3.70
N LYS A 36 11.94 -14.08 -2.87
CA LYS A 36 12.23 -15.46 -3.32
C LYS A 36 11.16 -16.00 -4.26
N LYS A 37 9.88 -15.84 -3.90
CA LYS A 37 8.75 -16.27 -4.76
C LYS A 37 8.78 -15.56 -6.10
N THR A 38 9.02 -14.25 -6.12
CA THR A 38 9.09 -13.45 -7.35
C THR A 38 10.23 -13.91 -8.26
N LYS A 39 11.41 -14.18 -7.69
CA LYS A 39 12.54 -14.75 -8.45
C LYS A 39 12.18 -16.10 -9.08
N LEU A 40 11.62 -17.02 -8.30
CA LEU A 40 11.20 -18.34 -8.80
C LEU A 40 10.12 -18.23 -9.88
N SER A 41 9.11 -17.36 -9.68
CA SER A 41 8.08 -17.11 -10.69
C SER A 41 8.67 -16.53 -11.98
N GLY A 42 9.69 -15.67 -11.90
CA GLY A 42 10.44 -15.18 -13.06
C GLY A 42 11.05 -16.33 -13.87
N ASN A 43 11.79 -17.20 -13.19
CA ASN A 43 12.43 -18.37 -13.82
C ASN A 43 11.41 -19.31 -14.46
N ILE A 44 10.30 -19.61 -13.76
CA ILE A 44 9.23 -20.47 -14.30
C ILE A 44 8.58 -19.83 -15.53
N LEU A 45 8.26 -18.54 -15.48
CA LEU A 45 7.65 -17.84 -16.60
C LEU A 45 8.60 -17.72 -17.79
N GLU A 46 9.91 -17.66 -17.57
CA GLU A 46 10.93 -17.69 -18.62
C GLU A 46 10.96 -19.06 -19.30
N PHE A 47 11.08 -20.13 -18.52
CA PHE A 47 10.99 -21.50 -19.02
C PHE A 47 9.70 -21.75 -19.82
N MET A 48 8.55 -21.28 -19.32
CA MET A 48 7.26 -21.38 -20.02
C MET A 48 7.26 -20.67 -21.39
N ARG A 49 7.94 -19.52 -21.52
CA ARG A 49 8.05 -18.80 -22.81
C ARG A 49 8.93 -19.53 -23.79
N GLU A 50 10.11 -19.95 -23.33
CA GLU A 50 11.11 -20.59 -24.17
C GLU A 50 10.60 -21.93 -24.72
N ASN A 51 9.86 -22.67 -23.90
CA ASN A 51 9.34 -23.98 -24.26
C ASN A 51 7.89 -23.96 -24.75
N GLN A 52 7.27 -22.78 -24.86
CA GLN A 52 5.88 -22.60 -25.30
C GLN A 52 4.88 -23.45 -24.48
N VAL A 53 5.10 -23.55 -23.17
CA VAL A 53 4.24 -24.29 -22.24
C VAL A 53 3.37 -23.30 -21.46
N ASP A 54 2.05 -23.43 -21.60
CA ASP A 54 1.10 -22.56 -20.89
C ASP A 54 0.55 -23.16 -19.59
N ASN A 55 0.59 -24.49 -19.43
CA ASN A 55 0.03 -25.19 -18.26
C ASN A 55 0.97 -26.28 -17.76
N PHE A 56 1.18 -26.33 -16.44
CA PHE A 56 1.80 -27.45 -15.74
C PHE A 56 0.80 -28.10 -14.80
N THR A 57 0.67 -29.41 -14.86
CA THR A 57 0.08 -30.23 -13.79
C THR A 57 1.19 -30.57 -12.79
N LEU A 58 0.99 -30.22 -11.52
CA LEU A 58 1.97 -30.52 -10.48
C LEU A 58 1.72 -31.93 -9.95
N GLU A 59 2.77 -32.74 -9.88
CA GLU A 59 2.67 -34.09 -9.34
C GLU A 59 2.58 -34.05 -7.80
N GLY A 60 1.52 -34.65 -7.25
CA GLY A 60 1.25 -34.71 -5.82
C GLY A 60 -0.22 -34.46 -5.49
N ALA A 61 -0.76 -35.18 -4.51
CA ALA A 61 -2.15 -35.03 -4.10
C ALA A 61 -2.43 -33.59 -3.62
N GLY A 62 -3.35 -32.89 -4.31
CA GLY A 62 -3.81 -31.56 -3.92
C GLY A 62 -2.90 -30.39 -4.30
N VAL A 63 -1.82 -30.60 -5.07
CA VAL A 63 -0.86 -29.53 -5.42
C VAL A 63 -1.37 -28.63 -6.55
N GLY A 64 -2.32 -29.12 -7.36
CA GLY A 64 -3.03 -28.33 -8.37
C GLY A 64 -2.27 -28.17 -9.69
N SER A 65 -2.62 -27.14 -10.46
CA SER A 65 -1.97 -26.79 -11.73
C SER A 65 -1.50 -25.35 -11.72
N LEU A 66 -0.45 -25.06 -12.49
CA LEU A 66 0.06 -23.73 -12.72
C LEU A 66 -0.18 -23.34 -14.18
N SER A 67 -0.88 -22.23 -14.39
CA SER A 67 -1.12 -21.70 -15.74
C SER A 67 -0.54 -20.30 -15.89
N ARG A 68 -0.02 -20.01 -17.08
CA ARG A 68 0.45 -18.67 -17.46
C ARG A 68 -0.75 -17.83 -17.89
N SER A 69 -1.02 -16.74 -17.17
CA SER A 69 -2.03 -15.75 -17.56
C SER A 69 -1.38 -14.40 -17.80
N VAL A 70 -1.68 -13.78 -18.95
CA VAL A 70 -1.22 -12.43 -19.30
C VAL A 70 -2.38 -11.47 -19.17
N ARG A 71 -2.25 -10.46 -18.30
CA ARG A 71 -3.22 -9.37 -18.16
C ARG A 71 -2.52 -8.04 -18.40
N THR A 72 -3.07 -7.24 -19.29
CA THR A 72 -2.69 -5.83 -19.46
C THR A 72 -3.62 -4.95 -18.65
N SER A 73 -3.09 -4.13 -17.74
CA SER A 73 -3.85 -3.11 -17.04
C SER A 73 -3.36 -1.72 -17.41
N ARG A 74 -4.29 -0.77 -17.49
CA ARG A 74 -3.94 0.64 -17.66
C ARG A 74 -3.45 1.21 -16.33
N PRO A 75 -2.47 2.12 -16.33
CA PRO A 75 -2.03 2.76 -15.10
C PRO A 75 -3.19 3.55 -14.46
N PRO A 76 -3.25 3.63 -13.13
CA PRO A 76 -4.26 4.43 -12.45
C PRO A 76 -4.08 5.92 -12.77
N LEU A 77 -5.19 6.66 -12.87
CA LEU A 77 -5.16 8.10 -13.03
C LEU A 77 -4.69 8.76 -11.71
N LYS A 78 -3.53 9.42 -11.76
CA LYS A 78 -2.95 10.09 -10.58
C LYS A 78 -3.58 11.47 -10.39
N ARG A 79 -3.85 11.86 -9.14
CA ARG A 79 -4.40 13.18 -8.77
C ARG A 79 -3.64 14.35 -9.43
N ASN A 80 -2.31 14.30 -9.43
CA ASN A 80 -1.49 15.35 -10.04
C ASN A 80 -1.70 15.44 -11.56
N ILE A 81 -1.82 14.29 -12.23
CA ILE A 81 -2.09 14.26 -13.68
C ILE A 81 -3.46 14.89 -13.95
N ILE A 82 -4.48 14.51 -13.18
CA ILE A 82 -5.84 15.08 -13.31
C ILE A 82 -5.80 16.61 -13.11
N ARG A 83 -5.16 17.10 -12.03
CA ARG A 83 -5.03 18.53 -11.75
C ARG A 83 -4.30 19.28 -12.87
N THR A 84 -3.14 18.79 -13.31
CA THR A 84 -2.36 19.43 -14.37
C THR A 84 -3.14 19.49 -15.67
N GLN A 85 -3.79 18.39 -16.07
CA GLN A 85 -4.55 18.34 -17.32
C GLN A 85 -5.80 19.23 -17.28
N LEU A 86 -6.51 19.30 -16.14
CA LEU A 86 -7.64 20.22 -15.99
C LEU A 86 -7.20 21.68 -16.09
N LEU A 87 -6.08 22.06 -15.47
CA LEU A 87 -5.55 23.43 -15.56
C LEU A 87 -5.12 23.80 -16.99
N LEU A 88 -4.55 22.85 -17.73
CA LEU A 88 -4.15 23.07 -19.12
C LEU A 88 -5.36 23.18 -20.06
N GLN A 89 -6.35 22.31 -19.89
CA GLN A 89 -7.51 22.24 -20.77
C GLN A 89 -8.51 23.40 -20.55
N PHE A 90 -8.57 23.93 -19.33
CA PHE A 90 -9.49 25.01 -18.92
C PHE A 90 -8.71 26.23 -18.39
N ALA A 91 -7.64 26.62 -19.08
CA ALA A 91 -6.76 27.71 -18.68
C ALA A 91 -7.48 29.07 -18.56
N ASP A 92 -8.56 29.26 -19.32
CA ASP A 92 -9.45 30.42 -19.32
C ASP A 92 -10.51 30.39 -18.20
N GLN A 93 -10.72 29.22 -17.56
CA GLN A 93 -11.79 28.98 -16.60
C GLN A 93 -11.26 28.35 -15.30
N PRO A 94 -10.36 29.03 -14.56
CA PRO A 94 -9.75 28.48 -13.33
C PRO A 94 -10.78 28.17 -12.23
N GLN A 95 -11.89 28.91 -12.20
CA GLN A 95 -13.00 28.69 -11.25
C GLN A 95 -13.63 27.29 -11.41
N ARG A 96 -13.86 26.86 -12.66
CA ARG A 96 -14.44 25.54 -12.96
C ARG A 96 -13.48 24.39 -12.66
N VAL A 97 -12.17 24.63 -12.81
CA VAL A 97 -11.15 23.66 -12.38
C VAL A 97 -11.19 23.46 -10.87
N ALA A 98 -11.34 24.53 -10.10
CA ALA A 98 -11.45 24.45 -8.64
C ALA A 98 -12.72 23.72 -8.18
N GLU A 99 -13.85 23.96 -8.84
CA GLU A 99 -15.11 23.24 -8.62
C GLU A 99 -14.98 21.74 -8.94
N ALA A 100 -14.46 21.41 -10.13
CA ALA A 100 -14.26 20.03 -10.57
C ALA A 100 -13.30 19.27 -9.63
N LEU A 101 -12.21 19.91 -9.18
CA LEU A 101 -11.31 19.29 -8.22
C LEU A 101 -11.97 19.06 -6.85
N ARG A 102 -12.81 19.98 -6.37
CA ARG A 102 -13.60 19.79 -5.14
C ARG A 102 -14.56 18.61 -5.25
N ALA A 103 -15.29 18.52 -6.36
CA ALA A 103 -16.20 17.41 -6.63
C ALA A 103 -15.47 16.05 -6.72
N ILE A 104 -14.32 15.99 -7.40
CA ILE A 104 -13.47 14.79 -7.48
C ILE A 104 -12.95 14.38 -6.10
N GLU A 105 -12.64 15.35 -5.25
CA GLU A 105 -12.15 15.14 -3.88
C GLU A 105 -13.28 14.88 -2.88
N GLY A 106 -14.55 14.95 -3.30
CA GLY A 106 -15.72 14.71 -2.46
C GLY A 106 -15.96 15.79 -1.41
N ILE A 107 -15.44 17.00 -1.62
CA ILE A 107 -15.58 18.13 -0.70
C ILE A 107 -16.85 18.91 -1.08
N SER A 108 -17.82 19.00 -0.17
CA SER A 108 -19.08 19.75 -0.37
C SER A 108 -18.86 21.26 -0.40
N GLU A 109 -19.68 21.99 -1.18
CA GLU A 109 -19.69 23.46 -1.19
C GLU A 109 -20.13 23.99 0.19
N GLY A 110 -19.18 24.50 0.97
CA GLY A 110 -19.43 25.07 2.31
C GLY A 110 -18.39 24.68 3.37
N ASP A 111 -17.57 23.65 3.11
CA ASP A 111 -16.40 23.36 3.94
C ASP A 111 -15.23 24.28 3.52
N ASP A 112 -15.17 25.48 4.12
CA ASP A 112 -14.07 26.46 3.95
C ASP A 112 -12.71 25.96 4.43
N ASN A 113 -12.68 24.75 5.00
CA ASN A 113 -11.50 24.15 5.56
C ASN A 113 -10.75 23.41 4.43
N MET A 114 -9.90 24.13 3.70
CA MET A 114 -8.98 23.61 2.66
C MET A 114 -8.04 22.47 3.14
N SER A 115 -8.10 22.12 4.43
CA SER A 115 -7.39 21.02 5.09
C SER A 115 -8.27 19.81 5.45
N ALA A 116 -9.57 19.81 5.14
CA ALA A 116 -10.57 18.88 5.72
C ALA A 116 -10.88 17.60 4.91
N GLY A 117 -10.21 17.33 3.79
CA GLY A 117 -10.37 16.05 3.08
C GLY A 117 -9.71 14.85 3.78
N GLY A 118 -8.97 15.06 4.87
CA GLY A 118 -8.21 14.03 5.57
C GLY A 118 -8.79 13.69 6.94
N VAL A 119 -8.99 12.40 7.22
CA VAL A 119 -9.25 11.92 8.59
C VAL A 119 -7.95 12.05 9.38
N GLN A 120 -7.93 12.97 10.35
CA GLN A 120 -6.82 13.06 11.31
C GLN A 120 -6.83 11.81 12.19
N ARG A 121 -5.73 11.07 12.20
CA ARG A 121 -5.52 9.90 13.05
C ARG A 121 -4.27 10.10 13.88
N GLU A 122 -4.40 9.95 15.18
CA GLU A 122 -3.25 9.88 16.08
C GLU A 122 -2.60 8.50 15.95
N LEU A 123 -1.28 8.48 15.80
CA LEU A 123 -0.52 7.24 15.60
C LEU A 123 0.69 7.24 16.53
N LEU A 124 0.92 6.10 17.19
CA LEU A 124 2.17 5.87 17.92
C LEU A 124 3.30 5.65 16.92
N VAL A 125 4.43 6.33 17.13
CA VAL A 125 5.62 6.22 16.26
C VAL A 125 6.85 5.94 17.12
N ARG A 126 7.48 4.79 16.90
CA ARG A 126 8.73 4.41 17.56
C ARG A 126 9.94 4.58 16.63
N ARG A 127 10.87 5.46 16.99
CA ARG A 127 12.16 5.61 16.32
C ARG A 127 13.16 4.61 16.90
N VAL A 128 13.66 3.71 16.06
CA VAL A 128 14.73 2.77 16.44
C VAL A 128 16.02 3.20 15.75
N PRO A 129 17.13 3.39 16.48
CA PRO A 129 18.42 3.72 15.89
C PRO A 129 18.85 2.64 14.89
N LYS A 130 19.34 3.05 13.72
CA LYS A 130 20.03 2.13 12.81
C LYS A 130 21.46 1.99 13.33
N PHE A 131 21.80 0.83 13.88
CA PHE A 131 23.21 0.48 14.06
C PHE A 131 23.77 0.17 12.66
N ILE A 132 24.75 0.97 12.23
CA ILE A 132 25.46 0.85 10.96
C ILE A 132 26.45 -0.31 11.08
#